data_AF-C4ZID0-F1
#
_entry.id   AF-C4ZID0-F1
#
_cell.length_a   1.000
_cell.length_b   1.000
_cell.length_c   1.000
_cell.angle_alpha   90.00
_cell.angle_beta   90.00
_cell.angle_gamma   90.00
#
_symmetry.space_group_name_H-M   'P 1'
#
loop_
_entity.id
_entity.type
_entity.pdbx_description
1 polymer ?
#
loop_
_entity_poly.entity_id
_entity_poly.type
_entity_poly.pdbx_seq_one_letter_code
_entity_poly.pdbx_strand_id
1 'polypeptide(L)'
;MNRELDELLCQRYPRIFRDRHAPMTDTCMCWGFACGDGWYALIDTLCAEIQRHVETTGIGEVVATQVKEKFGCLRFYVRSGDVHISAMTWFADYLSGFICEECGAPALRTGSSWIQTRCARHGGENFPLDAPTRAESDEELLCPEWLPANKHAAWARAAAFHLPPVRTRGWRHIATALEHTIRNDLRHNELPAVVITNVTESDALRYRWAGGDTRGWLAAMVRLAEAYSARSDRQTGAAAY
;
A
#
# COMPACT_ATOMS: atom_id res chain seq x y z
N MET A 1 9.84 15.20 0.92
CA MET A 1 8.73 15.77 0.16
C MET A 1 8.96 17.27 0.18
N ASN A 2 8.55 17.98 -0.86
CA ASN A 2 8.66 19.43 -0.88
C ASN A 2 7.79 20.07 0.22
N ARG A 3 8.10 21.32 0.56
CA ARG A 3 7.48 22.01 1.69
C ARG A 3 5.99 22.28 1.48
N GLU A 4 5.58 22.57 0.24
CA GLU A 4 4.18 22.91 -0.07
C GLU A 4 3.25 21.71 0.14
N LEU A 5 3.67 20.53 -0.32
CA LEU A 5 2.92 19.28 -0.15
C LEU A 5 2.91 18.81 1.31
N ASP A 6 4.02 18.98 2.04
CA ASP A 6 4.12 18.73 3.49
C ASP A 6 3.11 19.61 4.27
N GLU A 7 3.11 20.92 4.01
CA GLU A 7 2.16 21.87 4.60
C GLU A 7 0.72 21.51 4.26
N LEU A 8 0.44 21.10 3.02
CA LEU A 8 -0.89 20.73 2.58
C LEU A 8 -1.41 19.47 3.31
N LEU A 9 -0.60 18.43 3.48
CA LEU A 9 -0.97 17.24 4.28
C LEU A 9 -1.24 17.62 5.74
N CYS A 10 -0.39 18.45 6.33
CA CYS A 10 -0.54 18.87 7.72
C CYS A 10 -1.79 19.74 7.94
N GLN A 11 -2.14 20.59 6.98
CA GLN A 11 -3.36 21.40 7.00
C GLN A 11 -4.62 20.56 6.82
N ARG A 12 -4.59 19.55 5.94
CA ARG A 12 -5.75 18.68 5.67
C ARG A 12 -6.01 17.68 6.80
N TYR A 13 -4.95 17.19 7.45
CA TYR A 13 -5.04 16.18 8.50
C TYR A 13 -4.39 16.63 9.81
N PRO A 14 -4.85 17.74 10.43
CA PRO A 14 -4.18 18.36 11.57
C PRO A 14 -4.17 17.46 12.81
N ARG A 15 -5.12 16.52 12.96
CA ARG A 15 -5.13 15.55 14.07
C ARG A 15 -4.07 14.46 13.89
N ILE A 16 -3.89 13.98 12.67
CA ILE A 16 -2.88 12.96 12.34
C ILE A 16 -1.48 13.55 12.47
N PHE A 17 -1.27 14.77 12.00
CA PHE A 17 0.03 15.45 12.00
C PHE A 17 0.19 16.48 13.12
N ARG A 18 -0.57 16.38 14.22
CA ARG A 18 -0.53 17.38 15.31
C ARG A 18 0.87 17.57 15.89
N ASP A 19 1.67 16.50 15.89
CA ASP A 19 3.04 16.49 16.42
C ASP A 19 4.07 16.95 15.36
N ARG A 20 3.66 17.49 14.20
CA ARG A 20 4.57 17.88 13.09
C ARG A 20 5.75 18.76 13.51
N HIS A 21 5.58 19.57 14.56
CA HIS A 21 6.62 20.47 15.10
C HIS A 21 6.97 20.18 16.56
N ALA A 22 6.56 19.03 17.11
CA ALA A 22 6.94 18.64 18.46
C ALA A 22 8.47 18.32 18.53
N PRO A 23 9.08 18.29 19.73
CA PRO A 23 10.50 17.99 19.87
C PRO A 23 10.89 16.62 19.32
N MET A 24 12.14 16.48 18.88
CA MET A 24 12.64 15.20 18.34
C MET A 24 12.66 14.05 19.35
N THR A 25 12.57 14.34 20.65
CA THR A 25 12.40 13.33 21.72
C THR A 25 11.05 12.64 21.65
N ASP A 26 10.06 13.30 21.05
CA ASP A 26 8.67 12.86 21.07
C ASP A 26 8.27 12.32 19.70
N THR A 27 8.81 12.86 18.60
CA THR A 27 8.41 12.46 17.25
C THR A 27 9.51 12.69 16.21
N CYS A 28 9.57 11.80 15.23
CA CYS A 28 10.41 12.01 14.06
C CYS A 28 9.71 12.92 13.01
N MET A 29 8.43 13.24 13.19
CA MET A 29 7.73 14.16 12.30
C MET A 29 8.28 15.59 12.37
N CYS A 30 9.07 15.94 13.38
CA CYS A 30 9.77 17.22 13.46
C CYS A 30 10.66 17.49 12.23
N TRP A 31 11.20 16.44 11.61
CA TRP A 31 11.99 16.51 10.38
C TRP A 31 11.16 16.54 9.08
N GLY A 32 9.84 16.47 9.18
CA GLY A 32 8.92 16.42 8.05
C GLY A 32 8.86 15.05 7.36
N PHE A 33 8.41 15.07 6.11
CA PHE A 33 8.22 13.86 5.30
C PHE A 33 9.52 13.50 4.57
N ALA A 34 10.22 12.49 5.07
CA ALA A 34 11.48 11.99 4.52
C ALA A 34 11.26 10.98 3.37
N CYS A 35 10.43 11.34 2.39
CA CYS A 35 10.13 10.55 1.18
C CYS A 35 9.92 11.49 -0.03
N GLY A 36 9.84 10.97 -1.26
CA GLY A 36 9.64 11.81 -2.44
C GLY A 36 8.19 12.28 -2.66
N ASP A 37 8.01 13.28 -3.53
CA ASP A 37 6.72 13.94 -3.80
C ASP A 37 5.71 13.03 -4.49
N GLY A 38 6.20 12.04 -5.24
CA GLY A 38 5.37 11.08 -5.97
C GLY A 38 4.49 10.22 -5.07
N TRP A 39 4.81 10.12 -3.78
CA TRP A 39 3.97 9.41 -2.81
C TRP A 39 2.95 10.28 -2.10
N TYR A 40 2.89 11.59 -2.38
CA TYR A 40 1.91 12.49 -1.76
C TYR A 40 0.48 11.97 -1.93
N ALA A 41 0.07 11.58 -3.15
CA ALA A 41 -1.30 11.12 -3.39
C ALA A 41 -1.65 9.86 -2.60
N LEU A 42 -0.68 8.95 -2.41
CA LEU A 42 -0.86 7.75 -1.59
C LEU A 42 -0.98 8.12 -0.10
N ILE A 43 -0.12 9.01 0.39
CA ILE A 43 -0.16 9.49 1.78
C ILE A 43 -1.46 10.23 2.07
N ASP A 44 -1.91 11.09 1.16
CA ASP A 44 -3.19 11.81 1.26
C ASP A 44 -4.37 10.84 1.31
N THR A 45 -4.37 9.82 0.44
CA THR A 45 -5.40 8.77 0.44
C THR A 45 -5.39 7.97 1.74
N LEU A 46 -4.21 7.56 2.22
CA LEU A 46 -4.06 6.85 3.49
C LEU A 46 -4.59 7.69 4.66
N CYS A 47 -4.23 8.98 4.72
CA CYS A 47 -4.68 9.86 5.79
C CYS A 47 -6.21 10.09 5.74
N ALA A 48 -6.79 10.24 4.55
CA ALA A 48 -8.25 10.33 4.39
C ALA A 48 -8.96 9.08 4.93
N GLU A 49 -8.45 7.89 4.61
CA GLU A 49 -9.05 6.63 5.08
C GLU A 49 -8.84 6.40 6.58
N ILE A 50 -7.68 6.76 7.13
CA ILE A 50 -7.45 6.74 8.59
C ILE A 50 -8.44 7.66 9.29
N GLN A 51 -8.56 8.91 8.83
CA GLN A 51 -9.48 9.88 9.43
C GLN A 51 -10.93 9.38 9.37
N ARG A 52 -11.39 8.91 8.19
CA ARG A 52 -12.73 8.35 8.01
C ARG A 52 -12.97 7.17 8.96
N HIS A 53 -11.99 6.29 9.13
CA HIS A 53 -12.09 5.13 10.03
C HIS A 53 -12.21 5.57 11.50
N VAL A 54 -11.37 6.51 11.94
CA VAL A 54 -11.42 7.10 13.29
C VAL A 54 -12.79 7.73 13.56
N GLU A 55 -13.31 8.51 12.61
CA GLU A 55 -14.62 9.17 12.74
C GLU A 55 -15.78 8.16 12.76
N THR A 56 -15.70 7.10 11.96
CA THR A 56 -16.78 6.10 11.85
C THR A 56 -16.86 5.20 13.08
N THR A 57 -15.70 4.82 13.64
CA THR A 57 -15.63 3.82 14.72
C THR A 57 -15.49 4.45 16.10
N GLY A 58 -15.11 5.72 16.18
CA GLY A 58 -14.83 6.41 17.44
C GLY A 58 -13.58 5.87 18.16
N ILE A 59 -12.70 5.13 17.47
CA ILE A 59 -11.40 4.77 18.06
C ILE A 59 -10.62 6.04 18.43
N GLY A 60 -9.74 5.91 19.42
CA GLY A 60 -8.92 7.03 19.88
C GLY A 60 -8.05 7.64 18.78
N GLU A 61 -7.40 8.75 19.12
CA GLU A 61 -6.60 9.49 18.16
C GLU A 61 -5.42 8.70 17.62
N VAL A 62 -5.16 8.88 16.32
CA VAL A 62 -4.06 8.24 15.59
C VAL A 62 -3.15 9.35 15.14
N VAL A 63 -1.90 9.30 15.59
CA VAL A 63 -0.92 10.38 15.37
C VAL A 63 0.29 9.82 14.65
N ALA A 64 0.66 10.43 13.53
CA ALA A 64 1.87 10.07 12.80
C ALA A 64 3.12 10.40 13.62
N THR A 65 4.02 9.43 13.76
CA THR A 65 5.30 9.59 14.47
C THR A 65 6.49 9.64 13.54
N GLN A 66 6.37 9.10 12.32
CA GLN A 66 7.39 9.20 11.27
C GLN A 66 6.78 8.83 9.92
N VAL A 67 7.10 9.61 8.88
CA VAL A 67 6.82 9.25 7.48
C VAL A 67 8.10 9.34 6.67
N LYS A 68 8.55 8.20 6.14
CA LYS A 68 9.84 8.11 5.44
C LYS A 68 9.85 7.08 4.32
N GLU A 69 10.84 7.20 3.45
CA GLU A 69 11.29 6.11 2.59
C GLU A 69 12.16 5.12 3.40
N LYS A 70 11.99 3.83 3.09
CA LYS A 70 12.87 2.75 3.52
C LYS A 70 12.83 1.60 2.51
N PHE A 71 13.99 1.26 1.95
CA PHE A 71 14.17 0.19 0.95
C PHE A 71 13.27 0.35 -0.28
N GLY A 72 13.15 1.56 -0.81
CA GLY A 72 12.31 1.90 -1.96
C GLY A 72 10.81 1.91 -1.66
N CYS A 73 10.41 1.82 -0.40
CA CYS A 73 9.01 1.80 0.02
C CYS A 73 8.72 2.84 1.10
N LEU A 74 7.48 3.28 1.21
CA LEU A 74 6.95 4.15 2.25
C LEU A 74 6.92 3.40 3.59
N ARG A 75 7.22 4.13 4.66
CA ARG A 75 6.92 3.75 6.04
C ARG A 75 6.11 4.86 6.68
N PHE A 76 4.89 4.55 7.07
CA PHE A 76 3.97 5.46 7.76
C PHE A 76 3.75 4.94 9.18
N TYR A 77 4.51 5.47 10.13
CA TYR A 77 4.44 5.06 11.54
C TYR A 77 3.44 5.92 12.29
N VAL A 78 2.61 5.28 13.12
CA VAL A 78 1.62 5.94 13.98
C VAL A 78 1.79 5.50 15.43
N ARG A 79 1.50 6.41 16.35
CA ARG A 79 1.27 6.12 17.77
C ARG A 79 -0.24 5.94 17.93
N SER A 80 -0.66 4.73 18.33
CA SER A 80 -2.06 4.30 18.44
C SER A 80 -2.74 3.94 17.10
N GLY A 81 -3.92 3.34 17.21
CA GLY A 81 -4.71 2.80 16.11
C GLY A 81 -5.16 1.38 16.40
N ASP A 82 -5.82 0.78 15.44
CA ASP A 82 -6.30 -0.60 15.51
C ASP A 82 -5.75 -1.45 14.36
N VAL A 83 -6.24 -2.68 14.26
CA VAL A 83 -5.89 -3.64 13.20
C VAL A 83 -6.19 -3.10 11.80
N HIS A 84 -7.23 -2.28 11.64
CA HIS A 84 -7.62 -1.69 10.36
C HIS A 84 -6.57 -0.67 9.91
N ILE A 85 -6.13 0.21 10.81
CA ILE A 85 -5.07 1.19 10.51
C ILE A 85 -3.72 0.50 10.28
N SER A 86 -3.44 -0.56 11.04
CA SER A 86 -2.23 -1.37 10.85
C SER A 86 -2.21 -2.01 9.45
N ALA A 87 -3.34 -2.54 9.00
CA ALA A 87 -3.48 -3.11 7.66
C ALA A 87 -3.38 -2.04 6.55
N MET A 88 -3.95 -0.85 6.73
CA MET A 88 -3.81 0.24 5.76
C MET A 88 -2.35 0.72 5.62
N THR A 89 -1.65 0.90 6.74
CA THR A 89 -0.23 1.30 6.71
C THR A 89 0.66 0.20 6.12
N TRP A 90 0.35 -1.08 6.39
CA TRP A 90 0.99 -2.24 5.76
C TRP A 90 0.80 -2.28 4.25
N PHE A 91 -0.43 -2.07 3.77
CA PHE A 91 -0.68 -2.05 2.33
C PHE A 91 -0.10 -0.80 1.64
N ALA A 92 -0.13 0.37 2.29
CA ALA A 92 0.50 1.58 1.76
C ALA A 92 2.01 1.41 1.56
N ASP A 93 2.69 0.76 2.51
CA ASP A 93 4.09 0.36 2.39
C ASP A 93 4.29 -0.49 1.12
N TYR A 94 3.53 -1.57 0.96
CA TYR A 94 3.68 -2.46 -0.19
C TYR A 94 3.35 -1.77 -1.52
N LEU A 95 2.24 -1.04 -1.58
CA LEU A 95 1.76 -0.32 -2.77
C LEU A 95 2.73 0.77 -3.22
N SER A 96 3.39 1.46 -2.30
CA SER A 96 4.40 2.46 -2.64
C SER A 96 5.58 1.90 -3.45
N GLY A 97 5.88 0.60 -3.31
CA GLY A 97 6.87 -0.12 -4.12
C GLY A 97 6.49 -0.29 -5.60
N PHE A 98 5.28 0.14 -5.97
CA PHE A 98 4.76 0.13 -7.34
C PHE A 98 4.51 1.55 -7.87
N ILE A 99 4.92 2.58 -7.12
CA ILE A 99 4.66 3.99 -7.41
C ILE A 99 5.98 4.75 -7.36
N CYS A 100 6.30 5.47 -8.44
CA CYS A 100 7.50 6.28 -8.50
C CYS A 100 7.53 7.31 -7.36
N GLU A 101 8.58 7.27 -6.55
CA GLU A 101 8.77 8.17 -5.40
C GLU A 101 8.88 9.64 -5.81
N GLU A 102 9.25 9.96 -7.06
CA GLU A 102 9.40 11.34 -7.52
C GLU A 102 8.12 11.91 -8.16
N CYS A 103 7.36 11.13 -8.94
CA CYS A 103 6.21 11.66 -9.70
C CYS A 103 4.88 10.92 -9.54
N GLY A 104 4.83 9.79 -8.84
CA GLY A 104 3.58 9.06 -8.61
C GLY A 104 3.10 8.21 -9.79
N ALA A 105 3.87 8.13 -10.89
CA ALA A 105 3.58 7.22 -11.99
C ALA A 105 3.91 5.77 -11.60
N PRO A 106 3.22 4.76 -12.17
CA PRO A 106 3.52 3.35 -11.91
C PRO A 106 4.98 2.99 -12.23
N ALA A 107 5.65 2.34 -11.29
CA ALA A 107 7.08 2.02 -11.35
C ALA A 107 7.37 0.66 -10.71
N LEU A 108 8.58 0.15 -10.94
CA LEU A 108 9.11 -1.00 -10.22
C LEU A 108 10.17 -0.56 -9.21
N ARG A 109 10.22 -1.31 -8.10
CA ARG A 109 11.31 -1.22 -7.13
C ARG A 109 12.56 -1.86 -7.71
N THR A 110 13.64 -1.11 -7.82
CA THR A 110 14.90 -1.52 -8.45
C THR A 110 16.09 -1.21 -7.55
N GLY A 111 17.25 -1.78 -7.86
CA GLY A 111 18.50 -1.59 -7.12
C GLY A 111 18.84 -2.75 -6.19
N SER A 112 20.15 -3.01 -6.02
CA SER A 112 20.68 -4.07 -5.16
C SER A 112 21.31 -3.55 -3.87
N SER A 113 21.92 -2.36 -3.90
CA SER A 113 22.53 -1.71 -2.74
C SER A 113 21.77 -0.48 -2.26
N TRP A 114 21.28 0.34 -3.19
CA TRP A 114 20.39 1.47 -2.91
C TRP A 114 19.07 1.21 -3.63
N ILE A 115 18.10 0.69 -2.88
CA ILE A 115 16.81 0.26 -3.41
C ILE A 115 15.90 1.48 -3.53
N GLN A 116 15.33 1.71 -4.71
CA GLN A 116 14.42 2.83 -4.98
C GLN A 116 13.27 2.40 -5.88
N THR A 117 12.12 3.07 -5.75
CA THR A 117 10.99 2.86 -6.66
C THR A 117 10.84 4.08 -7.54
N ARG A 118 11.30 3.97 -8.79
CA ARG A 118 11.35 5.07 -9.76
C ARG A 118 10.91 4.60 -11.13
N CYS A 119 10.18 5.44 -11.85
CA CYS A 119 9.83 5.17 -13.25
C CYS A 119 11.02 5.48 -14.17
N ALA A 120 10.92 5.10 -15.44
CA ALA A 120 11.99 5.32 -16.43
C ALA A 120 12.40 6.80 -16.57
N ARG A 121 11.46 7.73 -16.39
CA ARG A 121 11.75 9.18 -16.41
C ARG A 121 12.69 9.61 -15.28
N HIS A 122 12.61 8.95 -14.14
CA HIS A 122 13.41 9.26 -12.96
C HIS A 122 14.55 8.24 -12.74
N GLY A 123 14.97 7.56 -13.82
CA GLY A 123 16.13 6.66 -13.79
C GLY A 123 15.89 5.27 -13.19
N GLY A 124 14.63 4.85 -13.08
CA GLY A 124 14.28 3.47 -12.70
C GLY A 124 13.57 2.72 -13.84
N GLU A 125 12.60 1.89 -13.48
CA GLU A 125 11.86 1.04 -14.41
C GLU A 125 10.35 1.29 -14.28
N ASN A 126 9.65 1.38 -15.41
CA ASN A 126 8.19 1.54 -15.40
C ASN A 126 7.52 0.23 -14.96
N PHE A 127 6.41 0.33 -14.23
CA PHE A 127 5.55 -0.83 -14.08
C PHE A 127 4.96 -1.20 -15.45
N PRO A 128 5.03 -2.48 -15.88
CA PRO A 128 4.59 -2.89 -17.20
C PRO A 128 3.06 -3.03 -17.25
N LEU A 129 2.35 -1.91 -17.33
CA LEU A 129 0.88 -1.87 -17.31
C LEU A 129 0.23 -2.73 -18.41
N ASP A 130 0.92 -3.01 -19.51
CA ASP A 130 0.40 -3.80 -20.64
C ASP A 130 0.82 -5.27 -20.62
N ALA A 131 1.79 -5.63 -19.78
CA ALA A 131 2.16 -7.03 -19.63
C ALA A 131 1.12 -7.76 -18.78
N PRO A 132 0.91 -9.07 -19.00
CA PRO A 132 0.28 -9.88 -17.97
C PRO A 132 1.09 -9.70 -16.69
N THR A 133 0.41 -9.54 -15.56
CA THR A 133 1.07 -9.53 -14.24
C THR A 133 2.00 -10.73 -14.21
N ARG A 134 3.32 -10.50 -14.25
CA ARG A 134 4.25 -11.59 -14.01
C ARG A 134 3.94 -11.97 -12.58
N ALA A 135 3.28 -13.11 -12.37
CA ALA A 135 3.38 -13.80 -11.10
C ALA A 135 4.87 -13.72 -10.75
N GLU A 136 5.21 -13.17 -9.57
CA GLU A 136 6.57 -13.30 -9.04
C GLU A 136 7.04 -14.69 -9.43
N SER A 137 8.12 -14.81 -10.20
CA SER A 137 8.52 -16.09 -10.77
C SER A 137 8.50 -17.10 -9.63
N ASP A 138 7.48 -17.98 -9.63
CA ASP A 138 7.21 -18.90 -8.52
C ASP A 138 8.40 -19.85 -8.29
N GLU A 139 9.41 -19.80 -9.18
CA GLU A 139 10.71 -20.44 -9.09
C GLU A 139 11.61 -19.93 -7.93
N GLU A 140 11.45 -18.70 -7.42
CA GLU A 140 12.40 -18.14 -6.44
C GLU A 140 12.01 -18.35 -4.96
N LEU A 141 10.83 -18.90 -4.70
CA LEU A 141 10.31 -19.11 -3.35
C LEU A 141 9.71 -20.51 -3.23
N LEU A 142 10.56 -21.53 -3.28
CA LEU A 142 10.17 -22.89 -2.87
C LEU A 142 9.94 -22.90 -1.35
N CYS A 143 8.78 -23.39 -0.91
CA CYS A 143 8.50 -23.63 0.51
C CYS A 143 9.52 -24.66 1.04
N PRO A 144 10.40 -24.32 2.01
CA PRO A 144 11.38 -25.27 2.49
C PRO A 144 10.73 -26.56 3.02
N GLU A 145 11.25 -27.71 2.60
CA GLU A 145 10.67 -29.03 2.93
C GLU A 145 10.54 -29.26 4.43
N TRP A 146 11.47 -28.71 5.22
CA TRP A 146 11.52 -28.86 6.68
C TRP A 146 10.44 -28.04 7.43
N LEU A 147 9.68 -27.18 6.74
CA LEU A 147 8.57 -26.46 7.39
C LEU A 147 7.43 -27.40 7.77
N PRO A 148 6.68 -27.09 8.85
CA PRO A 148 5.54 -27.91 9.26
C PRO A 148 4.38 -27.85 8.25
N ALA A 149 3.53 -28.88 8.24
CA ALA A 149 2.46 -29.05 7.25
C ALA A 149 1.50 -27.85 7.13
N ASN A 150 1.23 -27.15 8.23
CA ASN A 150 0.41 -25.94 8.23
C ASN A 150 1.05 -24.79 7.43
N LYS A 151 2.38 -24.66 7.43
CA LYS A 151 3.10 -23.69 6.61
C LYS A 151 3.12 -24.11 5.14
N HIS A 152 3.30 -25.39 4.82
CA HIS A 152 3.12 -25.88 3.44
C HIS A 152 1.73 -25.55 2.88
N ALA A 153 0.67 -25.78 3.67
CA ALA A 153 -0.69 -25.43 3.29
C ALA A 153 -0.91 -23.91 3.13
N ALA A 154 -0.22 -23.08 3.92
CA ALA A 154 -0.23 -21.62 3.77
C ALA A 154 0.43 -21.16 2.47
N TRP A 155 1.59 -21.73 2.13
CA TRP A 155 2.30 -21.44 0.89
C TRP A 155 1.53 -21.91 -0.34
N ALA A 156 0.92 -23.09 -0.31
CA ALA A 156 0.08 -23.59 -1.39
C ALA A 156 -1.14 -22.67 -1.64
N ARG A 157 -1.79 -22.18 -0.57
CA ARG A 157 -2.88 -21.20 -0.68
C ARG A 157 -2.40 -19.87 -1.29
N ALA A 158 -1.26 -19.37 -0.83
CA ALA A 158 -0.66 -18.15 -1.37
C ALA A 158 -0.26 -18.28 -2.85
N ALA A 159 0.23 -19.45 -3.28
CA ALA A 159 0.56 -19.72 -4.68
C ALA A 159 -0.69 -19.84 -5.56
N ALA A 160 -1.79 -20.40 -5.04
CA ALA A 160 -3.03 -20.52 -5.79
C ALA A 160 -3.85 -19.20 -5.83
N PHE A 161 -3.59 -18.26 -4.92
CA PHE A 161 -4.36 -17.02 -4.82
C PHE A 161 -4.04 -16.04 -5.95
N HIS A 162 -5.08 -15.64 -6.69
CA HIS A 162 -5.02 -14.63 -7.74
C HIS A 162 -6.27 -13.75 -7.67
N LEU A 163 -6.11 -12.45 -7.92
CA LEU A 163 -7.21 -11.52 -8.13
C LEU A 163 -7.84 -11.73 -9.51
N PRO A 164 -9.15 -11.47 -9.67
CA PRO A 164 -9.74 -11.34 -10.99
C PRO A 164 -9.00 -10.29 -11.83
N PRO A 165 -8.83 -10.51 -13.15
CA PRO A 165 -8.04 -9.63 -13.99
C PRO A 165 -8.67 -8.23 -14.07
N VAL A 166 -7.86 -7.20 -13.80
CA VAL A 166 -8.26 -5.79 -13.92
C VAL A 166 -8.08 -5.30 -15.35
N ARG A 167 -9.17 -4.84 -15.95
CA ARG A 167 -9.23 -4.39 -17.35
C ARG A 167 -8.64 -2.99 -17.52
N THR A 168 -8.91 -2.10 -16.58
CA THR A 168 -8.46 -0.70 -16.59
C THR A 168 -6.95 -0.65 -16.46
N ARG A 169 -6.29 -0.24 -17.54
CA ARG A 169 -4.83 -0.24 -17.69
C ARG A 169 -4.12 0.41 -16.51
N GLY A 170 -4.49 1.64 -16.17
CA GLY A 170 -3.85 2.43 -15.13
C GLY A 170 -3.96 1.84 -13.73
N TRP A 171 -4.90 0.93 -13.46
CA TRP A 171 -5.11 0.37 -12.11
C TRP A 171 -4.42 -0.98 -11.88
N ARG A 172 -3.77 -1.53 -12.90
CA ARG A 172 -3.12 -2.85 -12.81
C ARG A 172 -1.99 -2.92 -11.79
N HIS A 173 -1.23 -1.84 -11.59
CA HIS A 173 -0.19 -1.76 -10.57
C HIS A 173 -0.77 -1.84 -9.14
N ILE A 174 -1.94 -1.24 -8.90
CA ILE A 174 -2.65 -1.28 -7.61
C ILE A 174 -3.15 -2.70 -7.33
N ALA A 175 -3.78 -3.33 -8.32
CA ALA A 175 -4.25 -4.71 -8.21
C ALA A 175 -3.09 -5.68 -7.97
N THR A 176 -1.96 -5.50 -8.67
CA THR A 176 -0.75 -6.31 -8.48
C THR A 176 -0.20 -6.17 -7.06
N ALA A 177 -0.08 -4.94 -6.56
CA ALA A 177 0.35 -4.70 -5.18
C ALA A 177 -0.59 -5.37 -4.16
N LEU A 178 -1.91 -5.26 -4.36
CA LEU A 178 -2.90 -5.88 -3.47
C LEU A 178 -2.80 -7.41 -3.48
N GLU A 179 -2.66 -8.01 -4.67
CA GLU A 179 -2.47 -9.45 -4.81
C GLU A 179 -1.22 -9.92 -4.07
N HIS A 180 -0.08 -9.27 -4.32
CA HIS A 180 1.19 -9.64 -3.67
C HIS A 180 1.11 -9.50 -2.15
N THR A 181 0.42 -8.46 -1.67
CA THR A 181 0.26 -8.23 -0.21
C THR A 181 -0.59 -9.35 0.41
N ILE A 182 -1.70 -9.72 -0.23
CA ILE A 182 -2.56 -10.83 0.25
C ILE A 182 -1.81 -12.16 0.19
N ARG A 183 -1.07 -12.44 -0.90
CA ARG A 183 -0.22 -13.65 -1.02
C ARG A 183 0.82 -13.70 0.10
N ASN A 184 1.48 -12.59 0.39
CA ASN A 184 2.42 -12.50 1.50
C ASN A 184 1.74 -12.79 2.86
N ASP A 185 0.56 -12.22 3.09
CA ASP A 185 -0.17 -12.42 4.35
C ASP A 185 -0.70 -13.83 4.53
N LEU A 186 -1.15 -14.47 3.43
CA LEU A 186 -1.48 -15.90 3.41
C LEU A 186 -0.26 -16.76 3.76
N ARG A 187 0.91 -16.41 3.24
CA ARG A 187 2.16 -17.17 3.40
C ARG A 187 2.76 -17.03 4.80
N HIS A 188 2.79 -15.81 5.34
CA HIS A 188 3.59 -15.48 6.53
C HIS A 188 2.77 -14.99 7.73
N ASN A 189 1.63 -14.33 7.49
CA ASN A 189 0.90 -13.59 8.53
C ASN A 189 -0.43 -14.24 8.93
N GLU A 190 -0.61 -15.53 8.60
CA GLU A 190 -1.74 -16.35 9.04
C GLU A 190 -3.11 -15.79 8.61
N LEU A 191 -3.16 -15.08 7.48
CA LEU A 191 -4.43 -14.66 6.90
C LEU A 191 -5.30 -15.90 6.61
N PRO A 192 -6.58 -15.92 7.03
CA PRO A 192 -7.49 -16.99 6.67
C PRO A 192 -7.69 -17.07 5.15
N ALA A 193 -8.14 -18.24 4.68
CA ALA A 193 -8.42 -18.42 3.26
C ALA A 193 -9.44 -17.39 2.76
N VAL A 194 -9.12 -16.75 1.65
CA VAL A 194 -9.93 -15.72 0.99
C VAL A 194 -10.02 -16.02 -0.49
N VAL A 195 -11.19 -15.77 -1.07
CA VAL A 195 -11.40 -15.78 -2.51
C VAL A 195 -12.04 -14.45 -2.91
N ILE A 196 -11.41 -13.72 -3.82
CA ILE A 196 -12.02 -12.54 -4.43
C ILE A 196 -12.96 -13.02 -5.54
N THR A 197 -14.26 -12.87 -5.33
CA THR A 197 -15.31 -13.41 -6.20
C THR A 197 -15.63 -12.50 -7.37
N ASN A 198 -15.37 -11.21 -7.25
CA ASN A 198 -15.66 -10.22 -8.29
C ASN A 198 -14.80 -8.96 -8.11
N VAL A 199 -14.45 -8.32 -9.23
CA VAL A 199 -13.99 -6.93 -9.29
C VAL A 199 -14.88 -6.15 -10.25
N THR A 200 -15.45 -5.03 -9.78
CA THR A 200 -16.15 -4.07 -10.65
C THR A 200 -15.31 -2.81 -10.82
N GLU A 201 -15.29 -2.28 -12.03
CA GLU A 201 -14.44 -1.16 -12.44
C GLU A 201 -15.31 -0.01 -12.96
N SER A 202 -15.68 0.91 -12.05
CA SER A 202 -16.48 2.10 -12.37
C SER A 202 -15.62 3.35 -12.31
N ASP A 203 -15.93 4.30 -11.44
CA ASP A 203 -15.07 5.38 -10.97
C ASP A 203 -13.82 4.90 -10.21
N ALA A 204 -13.85 3.67 -9.69
CA ALA A 204 -12.75 3.05 -8.96
C ALA A 204 -12.81 1.51 -9.07
N LEU A 205 -11.78 0.82 -8.57
CA LEU A 205 -11.86 -0.59 -8.25
C LEU A 205 -12.85 -0.80 -7.09
N ARG A 206 -13.63 -1.88 -7.17
CA ARG A 206 -14.44 -2.39 -6.07
C ARG A 206 -14.37 -3.91 -6.05
N TYR A 207 -13.99 -4.48 -4.92
CA TYR A 207 -13.81 -5.92 -4.77
C TYR A 207 -14.94 -6.53 -3.94
N ARG A 208 -15.35 -7.75 -4.32
CA ARG A 208 -16.18 -8.62 -3.49
C ARG A 208 -15.42 -9.89 -3.20
N TRP A 209 -15.56 -10.40 -1.98
CA TRP A 209 -14.84 -11.58 -1.54
C TRP A 209 -15.66 -12.46 -0.61
N ALA A 210 -15.19 -13.69 -0.45
CA ALA A 210 -15.66 -14.65 0.53
C ALA A 210 -14.47 -15.16 1.37
N GLY A 211 -14.70 -15.43 2.65
CA GLY A 211 -13.65 -15.76 3.61
C GLY A 211 -12.86 -14.52 4.05
N GLY A 212 -11.58 -14.71 4.36
CA GLY A 212 -10.72 -13.69 4.96
C GLY A 212 -10.88 -13.61 6.48
N ASP A 213 -10.29 -12.57 7.08
CA ASP A 213 -10.33 -12.38 8.53
C ASP A 213 -11.58 -11.62 9.00
N THR A 214 -11.97 -11.83 10.25
CA THR A 214 -13.10 -11.14 10.90
C THR A 214 -12.69 -9.83 11.57
N ARG A 215 -11.39 -9.52 11.63
CA ARG A 215 -10.84 -8.34 12.31
C ARG A 215 -10.79 -7.12 11.41
N GLY A 216 -11.04 -7.29 10.10
CA GLY A 216 -11.06 -6.21 9.12
C GLY A 216 -9.70 -5.89 8.50
N TRP A 217 -8.70 -6.77 8.62
CA TRP A 217 -7.38 -6.60 8.02
C TRP A 217 -7.46 -6.58 6.49
N LEU A 218 -8.03 -7.62 5.89
CA LEU A 218 -8.26 -7.69 4.44
C LEU A 218 -9.14 -6.52 3.96
N ALA A 219 -10.21 -6.23 4.69
CA ALA A 219 -11.14 -5.16 4.34
C ALA A 219 -10.45 -3.79 4.29
N ALA A 220 -9.48 -3.55 5.18
CA ALA A 220 -8.70 -2.30 5.20
C ALA A 220 -7.77 -2.16 3.98
N MET A 221 -7.06 -3.24 3.62
CA MET A 221 -6.17 -3.23 2.46
C MET A 221 -6.97 -3.03 1.17
N VAL A 222 -8.08 -3.76 1.02
CA VAL A 222 -9.02 -3.59 -0.09
C VAL A 222 -9.54 -2.15 -0.13
N ARG A 223 -9.98 -1.60 1.01
CA ARG A 223 -10.51 -0.23 1.06
C ARG A 223 -9.49 0.81 0.58
N LEU A 224 -8.23 0.68 1.00
CA LEU A 224 -7.18 1.59 0.55
C LEU A 224 -6.87 1.43 -0.95
N ALA A 225 -6.84 0.20 -1.48
CA ALA A 225 -6.68 -0.04 -2.91
C ALA A 225 -7.81 0.60 -3.74
N GLU A 226 -9.05 0.43 -3.28
CA GLU A 226 -10.23 1.03 -3.88
C GLU A 226 -10.18 2.57 -3.84
N ALA A 227 -9.83 3.15 -2.69
CA ALA A 227 -9.72 4.60 -2.52
C ALA A 227 -8.61 5.21 -3.38
N TYR A 228 -7.45 4.55 -3.46
CA TYR A 228 -6.33 5.03 -4.26
C TYR A 228 -6.67 4.93 -5.76
N SER A 229 -7.28 3.83 -6.21
CA SER A 229 -7.70 3.68 -7.61
C SER A 229 -8.68 4.75 -8.08
N ALA A 230 -9.55 5.25 -7.19
CA ALA A 230 -10.47 6.35 -7.48
C ALA A 230 -9.76 7.67 -7.83
N ARG A 231 -8.47 7.78 -7.47
CA ARG A 231 -7.63 8.96 -7.65
C ARG A 231 -6.54 8.77 -8.69
N SER A 232 -6.39 7.55 -9.21
CA SER A 232 -5.41 7.18 -10.21
C SER A 232 -6.02 7.27 -11.61
N ASP A 233 -5.31 7.92 -12.53
CA ASP A 233 -5.71 8.01 -13.92
C ASP A 233 -5.90 6.61 -14.53
N ARG A 234 -7.00 6.45 -15.27
CA ARG A 234 -7.44 5.15 -15.79
C ARG A 234 -6.51 4.57 -16.85
N GLN A 235 -5.70 5.41 -17.51
CA GLN A 235 -4.80 4.97 -18.57
C GLN A 235 -3.35 4.88 -18.13
N THR A 236 -2.86 5.93 -17.48
CA THR A 236 -1.45 6.08 -17.07
C THR A 236 -1.18 5.53 -15.69
N GLY A 237 -2.20 5.42 -14.83
CA GLY A 237 -2.06 5.01 -13.43
C GLY A 237 -1.46 6.07 -12.52
N ALA A 238 -1.03 7.21 -13.05
CA ALA A 238 -0.53 8.32 -12.23
C ALA A 238 -1.67 8.88 -11.37
N ALA A 239 -1.41 9.10 -10.10
CA ALA A 239 -2.36 9.74 -9.21
C ALA A 239 -2.17 11.27 -9.25
N ALA A 240 -3.27 12.00 -9.40
CA ALA A 240 -3.25 13.46 -9.35
C ALA A 240 -3.03 13.95 -7.91
N TYR A 241 -2.30 15.06 -7.77
CA TYR A 241 -2.15 15.81 -6.54
C TYR A 241 -2.34 17.30 -6.77
#